data_AF-D3ANT8-F1
#
_entry.id   AF-D3ANT8-F1
#
_cell.length_a   1.000
_cell.length_b   1.000
_cell.length_c   1.000
_cell.angle_alpha   90.00
_cell.angle_beta   90.00
_cell.angle_gamma   90.00
#
_symmetry.space_group_name_H-M   'P 1'
#
loop_
_entity.id
_entity.type
_entity.pdbx_description
1 polymer ?
#
loop_
_entity_poly.entity_id
_entity_poly.type
_entity_poly.pdbx_seq_one_letter_code
_entity_poly.pdbx_strand_id
1 'polypeptide(L)'
;YSVMNGLKGVNFYMLAERDRWTGCPVTNDGRIRKPYYEMFSDLLRLLKDHEIYHFNRSPRVLILKNYDMGRLKALHSVMDCNTFSSNCFIKGPDIPAALFLPEGEPEYYLDRELNYWDDAWVKGLAKRFDEEHEIYDYSDEYLDYGRWLQYDVIAAASGDIMDAKTQKRLADFAGMPGKKVILGPVIPRYDRTLKACEILKHMVEEGEDSGILFAKEPGEIGAGFWEHLRRSREYGCGDPEIELAVHRRENSRDHLLYTANLSGKEKTAFISVSDEPNEHISESIWRLPRGSKSPLQTAGALNASAERRRFSVLQGPVKINMEKNGITVQIPAYTVAILYVEENV
;
A
#
# COMPACT_ATOMS: atom_id res chain seq x y z
N TYR A 1 -2.68 -12.38 1.59
CA TYR A 1 -2.24 -11.00 1.85
C TYR A 1 -1.48 -10.37 0.67
N SER A 2 -0.40 -10.97 0.14
CA SER A 2 0.35 -10.35 -0.97
C SER A 2 -0.47 -10.08 -2.25
N VAL A 3 -1.40 -10.97 -2.60
CA VAL A 3 -2.32 -10.79 -3.73
C VAL A 3 -3.26 -9.59 -3.53
N MET A 4 -3.79 -9.42 -2.32
CA MET A 4 -4.58 -8.25 -1.90
C MET A 4 -3.79 -6.94 -2.08
N ASN A 5 -2.48 -6.99 -1.86
CA ASN A 5 -1.56 -5.86 -2.05
C ASN A 5 -1.00 -5.75 -3.49
N GLY A 6 -1.59 -6.45 -4.46
CA GLY A 6 -1.33 -6.22 -5.89
C GLY A 6 -0.41 -7.22 -6.56
N LEU A 7 0.07 -8.25 -5.85
CA LEU A 7 0.84 -9.33 -6.47
C LEU A 7 -0.01 -10.10 -7.49
N LYS A 8 0.41 -10.10 -8.77
CA LYS A 8 -0.32 -10.76 -9.87
C LYS A 8 0.29 -12.08 -10.34
N GLY A 9 1.54 -12.33 -9.99
CA GLY A 9 2.27 -13.54 -10.40
C GLY A 9 3.20 -13.99 -9.30
N VAL A 10 3.40 -15.30 -9.22
CA VAL A 10 4.30 -15.95 -8.27
C VAL A 10 5.17 -16.95 -9.00
N ASN A 11 6.44 -17.00 -8.62
CA ASN A 11 7.33 -18.10 -8.96
C ASN A 11 7.85 -18.70 -7.66
N PHE A 12 7.74 -20.02 -7.51
CA PHE A 12 8.11 -20.70 -6.27
C PHE A 12 9.58 -21.10 -6.31
N TYR A 13 10.37 -20.40 -5.51
CA TYR A 13 11.78 -20.74 -5.30
C TYR A 13 11.96 -21.36 -3.90
N MET A 14 12.34 -22.62 -3.75
CA MET A 14 12.59 -23.65 -4.77
C MET A 14 11.41 -24.62 -4.89
N LEU A 15 10.94 -24.86 -6.13
CA LEU A 15 9.91 -25.85 -6.42
C LEU A 15 10.41 -27.30 -6.19
N ALA A 16 11.68 -27.56 -6.49
CA ALA A 16 12.33 -28.86 -6.30
C ALA A 16 13.50 -28.75 -5.32
N GLU A 17 13.69 -29.78 -4.51
CA GLU A 17 14.75 -29.84 -3.50
C GLU A 17 16.15 -29.75 -4.11
N ARG A 18 16.99 -28.89 -3.54
CA ARG A 18 18.44 -28.87 -3.73
C ARG A 18 19.12 -28.77 -2.37
N ASP A 19 20.25 -29.43 -2.19
CA ASP A 19 21.14 -29.26 -1.02
C ASP A 19 20.43 -29.33 0.35
N ARG A 20 19.53 -30.31 0.53
CA ARG A 20 18.75 -30.55 1.77
C ARG A 20 17.83 -29.39 2.20
N TRP A 21 17.43 -28.52 1.28
CA TRP A 21 16.45 -27.48 1.57
C TRP A 21 15.10 -28.08 1.95
N THR A 22 14.62 -27.75 3.14
CA THR A 22 13.29 -28.13 3.63
C THR A 22 12.25 -27.12 3.11
N GLY A 23 11.06 -27.60 2.71
CA GLY A 23 9.95 -26.74 2.26
C GLY A 23 9.65 -26.74 0.76
N CYS A 24 10.42 -27.48 -0.05
CA CYS A 24 10.11 -27.70 -1.46
C CYS A 24 8.94 -28.68 -1.65
N PRO A 25 8.00 -28.43 -2.58
CA PRO A 25 6.90 -29.36 -2.86
C PRO A 25 7.34 -30.66 -3.53
N VAL A 26 8.48 -30.67 -4.23
CA VAL A 26 9.06 -31.86 -4.87
C VAL A 26 10.43 -32.15 -4.27
N THR A 27 10.66 -33.37 -3.81
CA THR A 27 11.96 -33.83 -3.28
C THR A 27 12.97 -34.03 -4.40
N ASN A 28 14.26 -34.18 -4.05
CA ASN A 28 15.33 -34.40 -5.02
C ASN A 28 15.19 -35.74 -5.77
N ASP A 29 14.51 -36.71 -5.18
CA ASP A 29 14.17 -38.01 -5.76
C ASP A 29 12.80 -38.04 -6.45
N GLY A 30 12.14 -36.88 -6.61
CA GLY A 30 10.90 -36.71 -7.37
C GLY A 30 9.61 -37.05 -6.61
N ARG A 31 9.68 -37.41 -5.33
CA ARG A 31 8.50 -37.59 -4.47
C ARG A 31 7.82 -36.25 -4.17
N ILE A 32 6.51 -36.30 -3.96
CA ILE A 32 5.69 -35.13 -3.66
C ILE A 32 5.56 -34.96 -2.15
N ARG A 33 5.90 -33.77 -1.64
CA ARG A 33 5.55 -33.35 -0.28
C ARG A 33 4.14 -32.78 -0.28
N LYS A 34 3.15 -33.67 -0.12
CA LYS A 34 1.72 -33.40 -0.32
C LYS A 34 1.23 -32.06 0.30
N PRO A 35 1.54 -31.72 1.57
CA PRO A 35 1.05 -30.46 2.15
C PRO A 35 1.51 -29.21 1.39
N TYR A 36 2.77 -29.15 0.96
CA TYR A 36 3.28 -28.02 0.18
C TYR A 36 2.71 -28.02 -1.24
N TYR A 37 2.65 -29.19 -1.86
CA TYR A 37 2.14 -29.33 -3.22
C TYR A 37 0.67 -28.89 -3.34
N GLU A 38 -0.18 -29.32 -2.40
CA GLU A 38 -1.60 -28.93 -2.36
C GLU A 38 -1.75 -27.42 -2.14
N MET A 39 -1.04 -26.87 -1.15
CA MET A 39 -1.06 -25.43 -0.88
C MET A 39 -0.72 -24.59 -2.13
N PHE A 40 0.37 -24.91 -2.83
CA PHE A 40 0.76 -24.19 -4.05
C PHE A 40 -0.20 -24.44 -5.21
N SER A 41 -0.70 -25.66 -5.37
CA SER A 41 -1.64 -26.01 -6.44
C SER A 41 -2.97 -25.28 -6.28
N ASP A 42 -3.48 -25.21 -5.05
CA ASP A 42 -4.74 -24.53 -4.76
C ASP A 42 -4.61 -23.02 -4.92
N LEU A 43 -3.47 -22.43 -4.49
CA LEU A 43 -3.17 -21.02 -4.76
C LEU A 43 -3.12 -20.73 -6.26
N LEU A 44 -2.44 -21.56 -7.05
CA LEU A 44 -2.35 -21.37 -8.50
C LEU A 44 -3.70 -21.53 -9.20
N ARG A 45 -4.53 -22.50 -8.78
CA ARG A 45 -5.91 -22.66 -9.28
C ARG A 45 -6.74 -21.44 -8.97
N LEU A 46 -6.72 -20.95 -7.73
CA LEU A 46 -7.43 -19.73 -7.34
C LEU A 46 -7.03 -18.54 -8.23
N LEU A 47 -5.73 -18.31 -8.42
CA LEU A 47 -5.24 -17.19 -9.25
C LEU A 47 -5.64 -17.32 -10.72
N LYS A 48 -5.59 -18.55 -11.27
CA LYS A 48 -5.81 -18.84 -12.68
C LYS A 48 -7.30 -18.92 -13.02
N ASP A 49 -8.05 -19.72 -12.29
CA ASP A 49 -9.44 -20.08 -12.59
C ASP A 49 -10.38 -18.88 -12.41
N HIS A 50 -10.05 -17.98 -11.47
CA HIS A 50 -10.77 -16.72 -11.26
C HIS A 50 -10.13 -15.52 -11.96
N GLU A 51 -9.10 -15.76 -12.78
CA GLU A 51 -8.39 -14.72 -13.54
C GLU A 51 -8.01 -13.49 -12.71
N ILE A 52 -7.53 -13.69 -11.47
CA ILE A 52 -7.26 -12.60 -10.50
C ILE A 52 -6.27 -11.57 -11.06
N TYR A 53 -5.43 -11.97 -12.01
CA TYR A 53 -4.49 -11.11 -12.73
C TYR A 53 -5.14 -10.03 -13.61
N HIS A 54 -6.45 -10.13 -13.90
CA HIS A 54 -7.20 -9.10 -14.64
C HIS A 54 -7.84 -8.03 -13.75
N PHE A 55 -7.75 -8.15 -12.43
CA PHE A 55 -8.25 -7.15 -11.49
C PHE A 55 -7.09 -6.28 -11.03
N ASN A 56 -7.29 -4.98 -10.86
CA ASN A 56 -6.25 -4.03 -10.47
C ASN A 56 -6.66 -3.24 -9.22
N ARG A 57 -5.68 -2.97 -8.33
CA ARG A 57 -5.87 -2.01 -7.25
C ARG A 57 -6.07 -0.63 -7.86
N SER A 58 -6.92 0.19 -7.26
CA SER A 58 -7.09 1.59 -7.64
C SER A 58 -6.96 2.51 -6.41
N PRO A 59 -5.76 2.56 -5.78
CA PRO A 59 -5.53 3.40 -4.63
C PRO A 59 -5.62 4.88 -5.03
N ARG A 60 -6.20 5.68 -4.14
CA ARG A 60 -6.38 7.13 -4.35
C ARG A 60 -5.32 7.96 -3.64
N VAL A 61 -4.52 7.32 -2.80
CA VAL A 61 -3.45 7.91 -2.02
C VAL A 61 -2.11 7.38 -2.51
N LEU A 62 -1.16 8.29 -2.71
CA LEU A 62 0.25 7.98 -2.96
C LEU A 62 1.11 8.53 -1.84
N ILE A 63 1.88 7.66 -1.18
CA ILE A 63 2.90 8.07 -0.22
C ILE A 63 4.24 8.16 -0.96
N LEU A 64 4.78 9.37 -1.05
CA LEU A 64 6.09 9.65 -1.63
C LEU A 64 7.13 9.71 -0.51
N LYS A 65 8.04 8.75 -0.52
CA LYS A 65 9.26 8.82 0.29
C LYS A 65 10.20 9.88 -0.27
N ASN A 66 10.97 10.51 0.60
CA ASN A 66 12.04 11.42 0.22
C ASN A 66 13.37 10.67 0.20
N TYR A 67 13.85 10.30 -1.00
CA TYR A 67 15.10 9.56 -1.12
C TYR A 67 16.32 10.37 -0.67
N ASP A 68 16.30 11.68 -0.81
CA ASP A 68 17.42 12.52 -0.36
C ASP A 68 17.53 12.55 1.16
N MET A 69 16.40 12.60 1.86
CA MET A 69 16.39 12.47 3.30
C MET A 69 17.00 11.13 3.74
N GLY A 70 16.64 10.03 3.07
CA GLY A 70 17.25 8.72 3.32
C GLY A 70 18.77 8.69 3.06
N ARG A 71 19.24 9.37 2.00
CA ARG A 71 20.68 9.51 1.72
C ARG A 71 21.40 10.33 2.79
N LEU A 72 20.80 11.44 3.24
CA LEU A 72 21.36 12.28 4.31
C LEU A 72 21.42 11.50 5.63
N LYS A 73 20.36 10.77 5.98
CA LYS A 73 20.39 9.86 7.14
C LYS A 73 21.49 8.82 7.02
N ALA A 74 21.67 8.21 5.85
CA ALA A 74 22.73 7.22 5.62
C ALA A 74 24.14 7.80 5.84
N LEU A 75 24.38 9.07 5.46
CA LEU A 75 25.66 9.76 5.73
C LEU A 75 25.94 9.94 7.23
N HIS A 76 24.89 10.08 8.03
CA HIS A 76 24.97 10.25 9.49
C HIS A 76 24.71 8.95 10.25
N SER A 77 24.54 7.81 9.57
CA SER A 77 24.18 6.54 10.20
C SER A 77 25.41 5.79 10.70
N VAL A 78 25.30 5.26 11.91
CA VAL A 78 26.28 4.36 12.50
C VAL A 78 25.90 2.88 12.36
N MET A 79 24.90 2.55 11.54
CA MET A 79 24.51 1.14 11.36
C MET A 79 25.56 0.31 10.63
N ASP A 80 26.13 0.85 9.57
CA ASP A 80 27.06 0.14 8.69
C ASP A 80 28.53 0.46 9.02
N CYS A 81 28.88 0.56 10.31
CA CYS A 81 30.24 0.90 10.77
C CYS A 81 31.32 -0.12 10.36
N ASN A 82 30.95 -1.30 9.86
CA ASN A 82 31.90 -2.36 9.51
C ASN A 82 31.81 -2.73 8.03
N THR A 83 32.49 -1.96 7.18
CA THR A 83 32.62 -2.21 5.74
C THR A 83 33.42 -3.49 5.41
N PHE A 84 34.08 -4.12 6.38
CA PHE A 84 34.96 -5.27 6.16
C PHE A 84 34.46 -6.57 6.82
N SER A 85 33.41 -6.53 7.64
CA SER A 85 32.73 -7.75 8.09
C SER A 85 31.78 -8.25 7.01
N SER A 86 32.29 -9.10 6.13
CA SER A 86 31.42 -9.89 5.26
C SER A 86 30.79 -11.02 6.05
N ASN A 87 29.53 -11.32 5.72
CA ASN A 87 28.64 -12.34 6.28
C ASN A 87 29.23 -13.77 6.23
N CYS A 88 30.42 -13.92 5.65
CA CYS A 88 31.14 -15.17 5.44
C CYS A 88 32.63 -14.94 5.76
N PHE A 89 33.01 -15.18 7.02
CA PHE A 89 34.37 -15.54 7.46
C PHE A 89 35.49 -14.49 7.48
N ILE A 90 35.24 -13.23 7.11
CA ILE A 90 36.25 -12.16 7.22
C ILE A 90 35.85 -11.23 8.36
N LYS A 91 36.59 -11.28 9.47
CA LYS A 91 36.56 -10.24 10.50
C LYS A 91 37.53 -9.16 10.07
N GLY A 92 37.02 -8.12 9.43
CA GLY A 92 37.78 -6.90 9.20
C GLY A 92 38.27 -6.26 10.51
N PRO A 93 39.09 -5.19 10.43
CA PRO A 93 39.44 -4.44 11.63
C PRO A 93 38.17 -3.93 12.32
N ASP A 94 38.04 -4.18 13.63
CA ASP A 94 36.96 -3.64 14.46
C ASP A 94 37.21 -2.12 14.64
N ILE A 95 36.73 -1.32 13.69
CA ILE A 95 36.78 0.14 13.81
C ILE A 95 35.76 0.55 14.87
N PRO A 96 36.15 1.26 15.95
CA PRO A 96 35.22 1.69 16.98
C PRO A 96 34.09 2.54 16.42
N ALA A 97 32.83 2.24 16.77
CA ALA A 97 31.65 3.01 16.35
C ALA A 97 31.77 4.51 16.69
N ALA A 98 32.50 4.84 17.76
CA ALA A 98 32.78 6.22 18.14
C ALA A 98 33.54 7.05 17.08
N LEU A 99 34.24 6.40 16.14
CA LEU A 99 34.93 7.07 15.03
C LEU A 99 34.00 7.38 13.84
N PHE A 100 32.79 6.81 13.82
CA PHE A 100 31.77 7.07 12.80
C PHE A 100 30.69 8.05 13.26
N LEU A 101 30.72 8.45 14.54
CA LEU A 101 29.81 9.47 15.04
C LEU A 101 30.23 10.83 14.47
N PRO A 102 29.32 11.58 13.83
CA PRO A 102 29.59 12.96 13.45
C PRO A 102 29.96 13.78 14.69
N GLU A 103 30.94 14.69 14.58
CA GLU A 103 31.38 15.53 15.70
C GLU A 103 30.32 16.57 16.15
N GLY A 104 29.19 16.67 15.45
CA GLY A 104 28.08 17.56 15.80
C GLY A 104 26.73 17.12 15.22
N GLU A 105 25.66 17.67 15.77
CA GLU A 105 24.30 17.51 15.23
C GLU A 105 24.19 18.26 13.88
N PRO A 106 23.52 17.67 12.88
CA PRO A 106 23.32 18.36 11.61
C PRO A 106 22.41 19.57 11.78
N GLU A 107 22.67 20.63 11.00
CA GLU A 107 21.82 21.83 10.94
C GLU A 107 20.47 21.61 10.22
N TYR A 108 20.30 20.42 9.65
CA TYR A 108 19.12 19.97 8.93
C TYR A 108 18.41 18.89 9.72
N TYR A 109 17.10 18.80 9.54
CA TYR A 109 16.28 17.75 10.11
C TYR A 109 16.74 16.38 9.62
N LEU A 110 17.09 15.54 10.58
CA LEU A 110 17.14 14.09 10.44
C LEU A 110 16.18 13.51 11.48
N ASP A 111 15.33 12.57 11.06
CA ASP A 111 14.61 11.80 12.06
C ASP A 111 15.60 10.94 12.87
N ARG A 112 15.20 10.58 14.09
CA ARG A 112 16.08 9.89 15.05
C ARG A 112 15.99 8.37 14.93
N GLU A 113 15.50 7.86 13.80
CA GLU A 113 15.44 6.42 13.57
C GLU A 113 16.86 5.86 13.44
N LEU A 114 17.16 4.79 14.16
CA LEU A 114 18.45 4.12 14.08
C LEU A 114 18.68 3.55 12.67
N ASN A 115 17.59 3.10 12.03
CA ASN A 115 17.61 2.56 10.68
C ASN A 115 17.47 3.68 9.64
N TYR A 116 18.50 3.94 8.83
CA TYR A 116 18.46 5.01 7.82
C TYR A 116 17.44 4.79 6.69
N TRP A 117 17.01 3.54 6.46
CA TRP A 117 15.94 3.21 5.50
C TRP A 117 14.53 3.36 6.10
N ASP A 118 14.44 3.51 7.43
CA ASP A 118 13.19 3.77 8.10
C ASP A 118 12.86 5.26 8.06
N ASP A 119 11.56 5.55 8.03
CA ASP A 119 11.03 6.91 8.02
C ASP A 119 9.80 6.91 8.94
N ALA A 120 9.98 7.51 10.12
CA ALA A 120 8.96 7.48 11.17
C ALA A 120 7.67 8.20 10.74
N TRP A 121 7.81 9.30 9.99
CA TRP A 121 6.68 10.07 9.51
C TRP A 121 5.88 9.28 8.47
N VAL A 122 6.57 8.68 7.48
CA VAL A 122 5.95 7.80 6.47
C VAL A 122 5.26 6.60 7.13
N LYS A 123 5.92 5.92 8.08
CA LYS A 123 5.34 4.78 8.81
C LYS A 123 4.11 5.18 9.63
N GLY A 124 4.17 6.31 10.33
CA GLY A 124 3.06 6.82 11.12
C GLY A 124 1.86 7.18 10.24
N LEU A 125 2.11 7.77 9.07
CA LEU A 125 1.06 8.13 8.14
C LEU A 125 0.44 6.89 7.46
N ALA A 126 1.27 5.93 7.05
CA ALA A 126 0.81 4.65 6.51
C ALA A 126 -0.07 3.90 7.51
N LYS A 127 0.38 3.81 8.77
CA LYS A 127 -0.41 3.24 9.86
C LYS A 127 -1.75 3.97 10.01
N ARG A 128 -1.76 5.30 9.89
CA ARG A 128 -3.00 6.07 9.98
C ARG A 128 -3.95 5.77 8.81
N PHE A 129 -3.44 5.63 7.59
CA PHE A 129 -4.25 5.20 6.45
C PHE A 129 -4.78 3.77 6.64
N ASP A 130 -3.99 2.86 7.20
CA ASP A 130 -4.42 1.49 7.53
C ASP A 130 -5.58 1.50 8.54
N GLU A 131 -5.44 2.26 9.65
CA GLU A 131 -6.48 2.47 10.67
C GLU A 131 -7.74 3.10 10.10
N GLU A 132 -7.58 3.97 9.12
CA GLU A 132 -8.70 4.60 8.43
C GLU A 132 -9.30 3.69 7.38
N HIS A 133 -8.68 2.57 6.98
CA HIS A 133 -9.03 1.67 5.86
C HIS A 133 -8.84 2.24 4.45
N GLU A 134 -7.91 3.17 4.27
CA GLU A 134 -7.53 3.68 2.94
C GLU A 134 -6.41 2.85 2.34
N ILE A 135 -6.60 2.44 1.09
CA ILE A 135 -5.52 1.83 0.32
C ILE A 135 -4.63 2.91 -0.30
N TYR A 136 -3.33 2.70 -0.22
CA TYR A 136 -2.31 3.59 -0.77
C TYR A 136 -1.23 2.81 -1.52
N ASP A 137 -0.47 3.54 -2.33
CA ASP A 137 0.79 3.06 -2.90
C ASP A 137 1.98 3.78 -2.28
N TYR A 138 3.13 3.12 -2.31
CA TYR A 138 4.42 3.74 -2.03
C TYR A 138 5.16 4.04 -3.33
N SER A 139 5.75 5.22 -3.41
CA SER A 139 6.76 5.54 -4.40
C SER A 139 7.67 6.64 -3.87
N ASP A 140 8.23 7.43 -4.78
CA ASP A 140 9.20 8.47 -4.52
C ASP A 140 9.11 9.62 -5.52
N GLU A 141 9.90 10.65 -5.29
CA GLU A 141 9.94 11.84 -6.13
C GLU A 141 10.35 11.59 -7.59
N TYR A 142 10.93 10.42 -7.91
CA TYR A 142 11.34 10.04 -9.26
C TYR A 142 10.24 9.38 -10.08
N LEU A 143 9.10 9.03 -9.46
CA LEU A 143 7.91 8.62 -10.19
C LEU A 143 7.52 9.70 -11.22
N ASP A 144 7.22 9.27 -12.45
CA ASP A 144 6.81 10.21 -13.49
C ASP A 144 5.56 11.00 -13.07
N TYR A 145 5.56 12.30 -13.36
CA TYR A 145 4.49 13.20 -12.91
C TYR A 145 3.13 12.84 -13.52
N GLY A 146 3.08 12.28 -14.73
CA GLY A 146 1.83 11.79 -15.31
C GLY A 146 1.17 10.70 -14.47
N ARG A 147 1.97 9.89 -13.76
CA ARG A 147 1.48 8.84 -12.85
C ARG A 147 1.00 9.38 -11.51
N TRP A 148 1.35 10.63 -11.15
CA TRP A 148 0.83 11.27 -9.94
C TRP A 148 -0.65 11.63 -10.09
N LEU A 149 -1.04 12.00 -11.31
CA LEU A 149 -2.37 12.56 -11.60
C LEU A 149 -3.52 11.57 -11.36
N GLN A 150 -3.24 10.27 -11.32
CA GLN A 150 -4.22 9.22 -11.02
C GLN A 150 -4.65 9.20 -9.55
N TYR A 151 -3.85 9.79 -8.66
CA TYR A 151 -4.12 9.85 -7.22
C TYR A 151 -4.82 11.15 -6.86
N ASP A 152 -5.66 11.13 -5.84
CA ASP A 152 -6.31 12.33 -5.30
C ASP A 152 -5.52 12.97 -4.18
N VAL A 153 -4.78 12.15 -3.43
CA VAL A 153 -3.94 12.61 -2.33
C VAL A 153 -2.51 12.16 -2.57
N ILE A 154 -1.57 13.09 -2.43
CA ILE A 154 -0.14 12.79 -2.33
C ILE A 154 0.34 13.14 -0.93
N ALA A 155 0.84 12.16 -0.21
CA ALA A 155 1.54 12.36 1.04
C ALA A 155 3.05 12.36 0.79
N ALA A 156 3.67 13.54 0.78
CA ALA A 156 5.08 13.71 0.50
C ALA A 156 5.89 13.90 1.78
N ALA A 157 6.77 12.93 2.05
CA ALA A 157 7.80 13.10 3.05
C ALA A 157 8.74 14.24 2.63
N SER A 158 9.12 15.09 3.58
CA SER A 158 9.86 16.31 3.31
C SER A 158 10.84 16.65 4.43
N GLY A 159 12.05 17.00 4.03
CA GLY A 159 13.09 17.57 4.89
C GLY A 159 13.38 19.02 4.50
N ASP A 160 14.42 19.60 5.07
CA ASP A 160 14.87 20.96 4.71
C ASP A 160 15.28 21.11 3.24
N ILE A 161 15.70 20.00 2.62
CA ILE A 161 16.19 19.94 1.25
C ILE A 161 15.15 19.20 0.39
N MET A 162 14.68 19.87 -0.66
CA MET A 162 13.83 19.29 -1.70
C MET A 162 14.07 20.04 -3.01
N ASP A 163 14.33 19.33 -4.10
CA ASP A 163 14.62 19.97 -5.37
C ASP A 163 13.44 20.84 -5.87
N ALA A 164 13.77 21.95 -6.54
CA ALA A 164 12.79 22.93 -6.98
C ALA A 164 11.74 22.35 -7.95
N LYS A 165 12.10 21.31 -8.72
CA LYS A 165 11.18 20.66 -9.66
C LYS A 165 10.14 19.83 -8.91
N THR A 166 10.54 19.11 -7.86
CA THR A 166 9.64 18.35 -6.99
C THR A 166 8.74 19.28 -6.20
N GLN A 167 9.29 20.35 -5.61
CA GLN A 167 8.47 21.38 -4.94
C GLN A 167 7.42 21.95 -5.89
N LYS A 168 7.81 22.31 -7.12
CA LYS A 168 6.88 22.81 -8.13
C LYS A 168 5.82 21.77 -8.53
N ARG A 169 6.19 20.50 -8.70
CA ARG A 169 5.23 19.44 -9.04
C ARG A 169 4.18 19.21 -7.96
N LEU A 170 4.59 19.24 -6.69
CA LEU A 170 3.69 19.14 -5.55
C LEU A 170 2.75 20.36 -5.49
N ALA A 171 3.29 21.56 -5.72
CA ALA A 171 2.50 22.79 -5.85
C ALA A 171 1.47 22.72 -6.99
N ASP A 172 1.92 22.36 -8.19
CA ASP A 172 1.09 22.22 -9.39
C ASP A 172 -0.02 21.17 -9.16
N PHE A 173 0.30 20.04 -8.50
CA PHE A 173 -0.68 19.01 -8.15
C PHE A 173 -1.70 19.50 -7.12
N ALA A 174 -1.26 20.20 -6.07
CA ALA A 174 -2.14 20.74 -5.03
C ALA A 174 -3.13 21.80 -5.58
N GLY A 175 -2.72 22.55 -6.60
CA GLY A 175 -3.58 23.53 -7.29
C GLY A 175 -4.65 22.91 -8.20
N MET A 176 -4.66 21.59 -8.41
CA MET A 176 -5.66 20.93 -9.24
C MET A 176 -6.96 20.68 -8.46
N PRO A 177 -8.15 20.82 -9.10
CA PRO A 177 -9.42 20.53 -8.44
C PRO A 177 -9.49 19.11 -7.88
N GLY A 178 -9.90 19.00 -6.61
CA GLY A 178 -10.06 17.70 -5.93
C GLY A 178 -8.75 17.02 -5.51
N LYS A 179 -7.59 17.64 -5.75
CA LYS A 179 -6.29 17.12 -5.34
C LYS A 179 -5.83 17.74 -4.01
N LYS A 180 -5.12 16.95 -3.21
CA LYS A 180 -4.55 17.39 -1.92
C LYS A 180 -3.14 16.88 -1.74
N VAL A 181 -2.27 17.70 -1.18
CA VAL A 181 -0.92 17.29 -0.75
C VAL A 181 -0.85 17.32 0.77
N ILE A 182 -0.41 16.23 1.38
CA ILE A 182 0.04 16.21 2.78
C ILE A 182 1.56 16.32 2.76
N LEU A 183 2.11 17.32 3.44
CA LEU A 183 3.54 17.61 3.46
C LEU A 183 4.07 17.51 4.89
N GLY A 184 5.18 16.82 5.10
CA GLY A 184 5.82 16.74 6.42
C GLY A 184 7.00 15.79 6.47
N PRO A 185 7.79 15.77 7.57
CA PRO A 185 7.58 16.55 8.79
C PRO A 185 8.13 17.98 8.73
N VAL A 186 8.88 18.35 7.69
CA VAL A 186 9.55 19.66 7.60
C VAL A 186 9.21 20.37 6.30
N ILE A 187 8.93 21.66 6.37
CA ILE A 187 8.74 22.49 5.17
C ILE A 187 10.10 22.72 4.51
N PRO A 188 10.29 22.34 3.23
CA PRO A 188 11.55 22.55 2.54
C PRO A 188 11.94 24.02 2.46
N ARG A 189 13.23 24.30 2.66
CA ARG A 189 13.83 25.65 2.62
C ARG A 189 14.84 25.79 1.49
N TYR A 190 15.44 24.67 1.06
CA TYR A 190 16.54 24.64 0.13
C TYR A 190 16.31 23.64 -1.00
N ASP A 191 16.91 23.91 -2.16
CA ASP A 191 17.06 22.91 -3.22
C ASP A 191 18.26 21.99 -2.96
N ARG A 192 18.46 20.98 -3.83
CA ARG A 192 19.60 20.04 -3.75
C ARG A 192 20.98 20.71 -3.86
N THR A 193 21.05 21.96 -4.32
CA THR A 193 22.29 22.75 -4.39
C THR A 193 22.46 23.69 -3.20
N LEU A 194 21.61 23.54 -2.17
CA LEU A 194 21.57 24.37 -0.96
C LEU A 194 21.26 25.85 -1.23
N LYS A 195 20.60 26.15 -2.35
CA LYS A 195 20.06 27.48 -2.62
C LYS A 195 18.66 27.59 -2.03
N ALA A 196 18.31 28.79 -1.57
CA ALA A 196 16.97 29.07 -1.05
C ALA A 196 15.90 28.70 -2.10
N CYS A 197 14.96 27.85 -1.69
CA CYS A 197 13.83 27.39 -2.50
C CYS A 197 12.63 27.15 -1.59
N GLU A 198 11.70 28.10 -1.61
CA GLU A 198 10.59 28.21 -0.64
C GLU A 198 9.20 28.10 -1.31
N ILE A 199 9.09 27.40 -2.45
CA ILE A 199 7.84 27.31 -3.22
C ILE A 199 6.70 26.74 -2.36
N LEU A 200 6.96 25.60 -1.69
CA LEU A 200 5.96 24.96 -0.84
C LEU A 200 5.70 25.74 0.45
N LYS A 201 6.68 26.47 0.97
CA LYS A 201 6.52 27.30 2.17
C LYS A 201 5.45 28.36 1.95
N HIS A 202 5.47 29.06 0.83
CA HIS A 202 4.46 30.06 0.49
C HIS A 202 3.06 29.44 0.42
N MET A 203 2.92 28.25 -0.17
CA MET A 203 1.63 27.56 -0.24
C MET A 203 1.12 27.09 1.12
N VAL A 204 2.01 26.65 2.01
CA VAL A 204 1.62 26.32 3.39
C VAL A 204 1.16 27.57 4.14
N GLU A 205 1.81 28.71 3.93
CA GLU A 205 1.44 30.01 4.51
C GLU A 205 0.09 30.54 3.97
N GLU A 206 -0.26 30.22 2.72
CA GLU A 206 -1.58 30.51 2.12
C GLU A 206 -2.73 29.68 2.75
N GLY A 207 -2.43 28.60 3.45
CA GLY A 207 -3.41 27.81 4.21
C GLY A 207 -4.22 26.83 3.35
N GLU A 208 -5.42 26.46 3.81
CA GLU A 208 -6.22 25.37 3.24
C GLU A 208 -6.61 25.55 1.76
N ASP A 209 -6.67 26.81 1.30
CA ASP A 209 -6.99 27.19 -0.07
C ASP A 209 -5.92 26.77 -1.08
N SER A 210 -4.68 26.51 -0.64
CA SER A 210 -3.57 26.10 -1.50
C SER A 210 -3.61 24.61 -1.89
N GLY A 211 -4.48 23.82 -1.24
CA GLY A 211 -4.51 22.37 -1.41
C GLY A 211 -3.41 21.61 -0.65
N ILE A 212 -2.55 22.30 0.11
CA ILE A 212 -1.49 21.70 0.91
C ILE A 212 -1.87 21.67 2.39
N LEU A 213 -1.74 20.49 3.00
CA LEU A 213 -1.87 20.24 4.43
C LEU A 213 -0.48 19.93 4.99
N PHE A 214 0.10 20.86 5.75
CA PHE A 214 1.34 20.59 6.45
C PHE A 214 1.06 19.90 7.79
N ALA A 215 1.79 18.83 8.08
CA ALA A 215 1.71 18.11 9.35
C ALA A 215 3.11 17.65 9.77
N LYS A 216 3.60 18.20 10.89
CA LYS A 216 4.88 17.79 11.48
C LYS A 216 4.80 16.36 11.99
N GLU A 217 3.66 15.98 12.53
CA GLU A 217 3.34 14.61 12.93
C GLU A 217 2.04 14.17 12.24
N PRO A 218 1.91 12.88 11.83
CA PRO A 218 0.69 12.40 11.18
C PRO A 218 -0.60 12.62 12.01
N GLY A 219 -0.48 12.72 13.34
CA GLY A 219 -1.61 12.99 14.24
C GLY A 219 -2.15 14.43 14.19
N GLU A 220 -1.41 15.38 13.57
CA GLU A 220 -1.85 16.77 13.41
C GLU A 220 -2.86 16.94 12.26
N ILE A 221 -3.03 15.92 11.41
CA ILE A 221 -3.97 15.95 10.29
C ILE A 221 -5.39 15.99 10.84
N GLY A 222 -6.11 17.08 10.55
CA GLY A 222 -7.43 17.35 11.10
C GLY A 222 -8.51 16.32 10.71
N ALA A 223 -9.50 16.13 11.60
CA ALA A 223 -10.59 15.18 11.43
C ALA A 223 -11.40 15.38 10.12
N GLY A 224 -11.53 16.64 9.65
CA GLY A 224 -12.25 16.96 8.42
C GLY A 224 -11.66 16.31 7.17
N PHE A 225 -10.33 16.18 7.09
CA PHE A 225 -9.66 15.47 6.00
C PHE A 225 -10.02 13.98 5.99
N TRP A 226 -9.94 13.34 7.16
CA TRP A 226 -10.27 11.92 7.31
C TRP A 226 -11.76 11.64 7.07
N GLU A 227 -12.65 12.54 7.49
CA GLU A 227 -14.08 12.46 7.17
C GLU A 227 -14.36 12.57 5.68
N HIS A 228 -13.68 13.50 4.99
CA HIS A 228 -13.82 13.63 3.54
C HIS A 228 -13.39 12.35 2.81
N LEU A 229 -12.23 11.79 3.18
CA LEU A 229 -11.76 10.52 2.66
C LEU A 229 -12.77 9.39 2.90
N ARG A 230 -13.26 9.22 4.14
CA ARG A 230 -14.27 8.19 4.48
C ARG A 230 -15.56 8.30 3.67
N ARG A 231 -16.06 9.52 3.43
CA ARG A 231 -17.30 9.73 2.64
C ARG A 231 -17.18 9.29 1.19
N SER A 232 -15.99 9.41 0.64
CA SER A 232 -15.70 9.06 -0.75
C SER A 232 -15.35 7.57 -0.94
N ARG A 233 -15.59 6.72 0.06
CA ARG A 233 -15.30 5.29 -0.03
C ARG A 233 -16.53 4.44 -0.29
N GLU A 234 -16.30 3.43 -1.11
CA GLU A 234 -17.31 2.44 -1.48
C GLU A 234 -17.55 1.41 -0.36
N TYR A 235 -16.47 0.98 0.28
CA TYR A 235 -16.50 0.01 1.36
C TYR A 235 -15.81 0.58 2.59
N GLY A 236 -16.43 0.37 3.74
CA GLY A 236 -15.90 0.81 5.04
C GLY A 236 -16.00 -0.30 6.08
N CYS A 237 -15.08 -0.28 7.04
CA CYS A 237 -15.16 -1.06 8.26
C CYS A 237 -14.93 -0.13 9.45
N GLY A 238 -15.45 -0.49 10.62
CA GLY A 238 -15.18 0.22 11.87
C GLY A 238 -14.15 -0.48 12.76
N ASP A 239 -13.68 -1.67 12.36
CA ASP A 239 -12.72 -2.46 13.14
C ASP A 239 -11.30 -2.25 12.59
N PRO A 240 -10.40 -1.58 13.31
CA PRO A 240 -9.07 -1.23 12.82
C PRO A 240 -8.14 -2.43 12.60
N GLU A 241 -8.50 -3.63 13.07
CA GLU A 241 -7.73 -4.86 12.79
C GLU A 241 -8.25 -5.59 11.54
N ILE A 242 -9.21 -5.00 10.81
CA ILE A 242 -9.73 -5.50 9.55
C ILE A 242 -9.26 -4.60 8.41
N GLU A 243 -8.48 -5.12 7.48
CA GLU A 243 -8.03 -4.35 6.32
C GLU A 243 -8.89 -4.67 5.10
N LEU A 244 -9.27 -3.64 4.33
CA LEU A 244 -10.07 -3.76 3.11
C LEU A 244 -9.26 -3.35 1.89
N ALA A 245 -9.47 -4.06 0.78
CA ALA A 245 -8.97 -3.61 -0.51
C ALA A 245 -9.94 -4.00 -1.63
N VAL A 246 -10.08 -3.12 -2.61
CA VAL A 246 -10.92 -3.35 -3.79
C VAL A 246 -10.04 -3.46 -5.02
N HIS A 247 -10.21 -4.53 -5.80
CA HIS A 247 -9.55 -4.66 -7.10
C HIS A 247 -10.60 -4.69 -8.18
N ARG A 248 -10.50 -3.83 -9.18
CA ARG A 248 -11.46 -3.73 -10.28
C ARG A 248 -10.98 -4.38 -11.54
N ARG A 249 -11.88 -5.03 -12.27
CA ARG A 249 -11.59 -5.50 -13.62
C ARG A 249 -11.77 -4.35 -14.60
N GLU A 250 -10.82 -4.18 -15.52
CA GLU A 250 -10.95 -3.17 -16.57
C GLU A 250 -12.23 -3.40 -17.40
N ASN A 251 -12.95 -2.33 -17.70
CA ASN A 251 -14.19 -2.34 -18.49
C ASN A 251 -15.33 -3.21 -17.92
N SER A 252 -15.27 -3.56 -16.63
CA SER A 252 -16.37 -4.20 -15.91
C SER A 252 -16.67 -3.43 -14.63
N ARG A 253 -17.92 -3.53 -14.17
CA ARG A 253 -18.30 -3.09 -12.82
C ARG A 253 -17.96 -4.13 -11.75
N ASP A 254 -17.65 -5.35 -12.18
CA ASP A 254 -17.24 -6.41 -11.29
C ASP A 254 -15.91 -6.10 -10.63
N HIS A 255 -15.81 -6.48 -9.36
CA HIS A 255 -14.60 -6.27 -8.59
C HIS A 255 -14.43 -7.36 -7.53
N LEU A 256 -13.21 -7.44 -7.01
CA LEU A 256 -12.86 -8.26 -5.87
C LEU A 256 -12.80 -7.38 -4.63
N LEU A 257 -13.55 -7.77 -3.60
CA LEU A 257 -13.43 -7.21 -2.26
C LEU A 257 -12.59 -8.17 -1.42
N TYR A 258 -11.43 -7.70 -0.99
CA TYR A 258 -10.56 -8.37 -0.05
C TYR A 258 -10.86 -7.87 1.37
N THR A 259 -10.90 -8.80 2.32
CA THR A 259 -11.01 -8.48 3.74
C THR A 259 -10.00 -9.31 4.52
N ALA A 260 -8.99 -8.65 5.10
CA ALA A 260 -7.96 -9.31 5.88
C ALA A 260 -8.20 -9.10 7.38
N ASN A 261 -8.14 -10.19 8.14
CA ASN A 261 -8.11 -10.14 9.60
C ASN A 261 -6.66 -10.16 10.07
N LEU A 262 -6.20 -9.03 10.63
CA LEU A 262 -4.83 -8.86 11.12
C LEU A 262 -4.66 -9.38 12.54
N SER A 263 -5.73 -9.82 13.21
CA SER A 263 -5.69 -10.29 14.58
C SER A 263 -5.47 -11.81 14.69
N GLY A 264 -4.96 -12.23 15.85
CA GLY A 264 -4.79 -13.65 16.19
C GLY A 264 -6.06 -14.38 16.61
N LYS A 265 -7.24 -13.78 16.43
CA LYS A 265 -8.53 -14.36 16.78
C LYS A 265 -9.48 -14.27 15.59
N GLU A 266 -10.47 -15.16 15.54
CA GLU A 266 -11.56 -15.02 14.58
C GLU A 266 -12.34 -13.74 14.86
N LYS A 267 -12.73 -13.03 13.80
CA LYS A 267 -13.50 -11.79 13.88
C LYS A 267 -14.73 -11.86 13.00
N THR A 268 -15.79 -11.19 13.45
CA THR A 268 -16.98 -10.90 12.66
C THR A 268 -16.98 -9.40 12.39
N ALA A 269 -16.79 -9.02 11.14
CA ALA A 269 -16.67 -7.63 10.73
C ALA A 269 -17.90 -7.21 9.94
N PHE A 270 -18.47 -6.05 10.28
CA PHE A 270 -19.47 -5.38 9.44
C PHE A 270 -18.74 -4.51 8.41
N ILE A 271 -19.06 -4.72 7.14
CA ILE A 271 -18.55 -3.95 6.02
C ILE A 271 -19.72 -3.13 5.47
N SER A 272 -19.66 -1.81 5.67
CA SER A 272 -20.63 -0.88 5.10
C SER A 272 -20.40 -0.75 3.60
N VAL A 273 -21.49 -0.62 2.84
CA VAL A 273 -21.47 -0.43 1.40
C VAL A 273 -22.10 0.93 1.09
N SER A 274 -21.45 1.76 0.27
CA SER A 274 -22.04 3.02 -0.19
C SER A 274 -22.87 2.81 -1.46
N ASP A 275 -23.95 3.60 -1.59
CA ASP A 275 -24.84 3.62 -2.75
C ASP A 275 -24.25 4.34 -3.98
N GLU A 276 -23.20 5.16 -3.79
CA GLU A 276 -22.55 5.92 -4.86
C GLU A 276 -21.31 5.16 -5.36
N PRO A 277 -21.28 4.67 -6.61
CA PRO A 277 -20.08 4.08 -7.17
C PRO A 277 -18.99 5.13 -7.25
N ASN A 278 -17.80 4.81 -6.74
CA ASN A 278 -16.63 5.68 -6.89
C ASN A 278 -16.35 5.84 -8.39
N GLU A 279 -16.55 7.05 -8.95
CA GLU A 279 -16.34 7.36 -10.38
C GLU A 279 -14.86 7.26 -10.83
N HIS A 280 -13.96 6.87 -9.93
CA HIS A 280 -12.56 6.55 -10.24
C HIS A 280 -12.44 5.24 -11.02
N ILE A 281 -12.88 5.25 -12.28
CA ILE A 281 -12.44 4.29 -13.29
C ILE A 281 -11.04 4.74 -13.70
N SER A 282 -10.01 4.08 -13.17
CA SER A 282 -8.65 4.30 -13.63
C SER A 282 -8.50 3.79 -15.07
N GLU A 283 -8.22 4.69 -16.00
CA GLU A 283 -7.73 4.31 -17.34
C GLU A 283 -6.32 3.74 -17.18
N SER A 284 -6.24 2.43 -16.94
CA SER A 284 -4.96 1.72 -16.93
C SER A 284 -4.43 1.62 -18.36
N ILE A 285 -3.31 2.29 -18.63
CA ILE A 285 -2.63 2.27 -19.94
C ILE A 285 -1.80 0.99 -20.06
N TRP A 286 -2.47 -0.16 -20.19
CA TRP A 286 -1.84 -1.40 -20.67
C TRP A 286 -2.70 -1.99 -21.80
N ARG A 287 -2.31 -1.70 -23.06
CA ARG A 287 -2.93 -2.31 -24.23
C ARG A 287 -2.47 -3.76 -24.39
N LEU A 288 -3.39 -4.73 -24.35
CA LEU A 288 -3.19 -6.07 -24.91
C LEU A 288 -4.49 -6.68 -25.49
N PRO A 289 -4.40 -7.73 -26.35
CA PRO A 289 -5.35 -8.01 -27.41
C PRO A 289 -6.64 -8.69 -26.94
N ARG A 290 -7.69 -8.47 -27.73
CA ARG A 290 -9.05 -8.96 -27.54
C ARG A 290 -9.13 -10.49 -27.45
N GLY A 291 -9.81 -10.97 -26.41
CA GLY A 291 -10.47 -12.27 -26.41
C GLY A 291 -10.48 -12.93 -25.04
N SER A 292 -11.53 -12.73 -24.25
CA SER A 292 -11.86 -13.66 -23.16
C SER A 292 -13.36 -13.94 -23.14
N LYS A 293 -13.67 -15.23 -23.03
CA LYS A 293 -15.02 -15.76 -22.82
C LYS A 293 -15.32 -15.73 -21.31
N SER A 294 -16.58 -15.56 -20.95
CA SER A 294 -17.07 -15.68 -19.56
C SER A 294 -16.77 -17.08 -18.99
N PRO A 295 -16.13 -17.21 -17.82
CA PRO A 295 -16.09 -18.48 -17.10
C PRO A 295 -17.33 -18.65 -16.23
N LEU A 296 -17.75 -19.92 -16.16
CA LEU A 296 -18.99 -20.44 -15.60
C LEU A 296 -19.06 -20.50 -14.07
N GLN A 297 -20.32 -20.60 -13.63
CA GLN A 297 -20.82 -21.25 -12.42
C GLN A 297 -20.05 -22.55 -12.03
N THR A 298 -19.58 -22.65 -10.79
CA THR A 298 -19.98 -23.66 -9.77
C THR A 298 -18.97 -23.77 -8.62
N ALA A 299 -19.46 -23.68 -7.37
CA ALA A 299 -19.15 -24.54 -6.21
C ALA A 299 -19.69 -23.87 -4.93
N GLY A 300 -20.70 -24.47 -4.27
CA GLY A 300 -21.07 -24.20 -2.87
C GLY A 300 -21.28 -22.75 -2.41
N ALA A 301 -21.60 -21.83 -3.32
CA ALA A 301 -21.55 -20.40 -3.05
C ALA A 301 -22.63 -19.97 -2.05
N LEU A 302 -22.19 -19.51 -0.87
CA LEU A 302 -22.95 -18.58 -0.03
C LEU A 302 -23.14 -17.31 -0.86
N ASN A 303 -24.23 -17.26 -1.62
CA ASN A 303 -24.61 -16.11 -2.44
C ASN A 303 -25.49 -15.19 -1.62
N ALA A 304 -25.23 -13.90 -1.76
CA ALA A 304 -25.91 -12.89 -0.98
C ALA A 304 -26.09 -11.62 -1.82
N SER A 305 -27.21 -10.91 -1.66
CA SER A 305 -27.58 -9.73 -2.47
C SER A 305 -27.94 -8.54 -1.58
N ALA A 306 -27.24 -7.42 -1.75
CA ALA A 306 -27.56 -6.13 -1.13
C ALA A 306 -27.38 -5.02 -2.17
N GLU A 307 -28.30 -4.05 -2.22
CA GLU A 307 -28.11 -2.77 -2.95
C GLU A 307 -27.55 -2.94 -4.38
N ARG A 308 -28.22 -3.75 -5.19
CA ARG A 308 -27.84 -4.12 -6.58
C ARG A 308 -26.54 -4.94 -6.72
N ARG A 309 -25.81 -5.24 -5.65
CA ARG A 309 -24.58 -6.05 -5.67
C ARG A 309 -24.84 -7.49 -5.22
N ARG A 310 -24.23 -8.44 -5.92
CA ARG A 310 -24.19 -9.86 -5.53
C ARG A 310 -22.78 -10.23 -5.10
N PHE A 311 -22.67 -10.83 -3.92
CA PHE A 311 -21.41 -11.28 -3.35
C PHE A 311 -21.29 -12.80 -3.48
N SER A 312 -20.16 -13.26 -4.02
CA SER A 312 -19.80 -14.67 -4.14
C SER A 312 -18.44 -14.91 -3.50
N VAL A 313 -18.37 -15.90 -2.62
CA VAL A 313 -17.13 -16.25 -1.90
C VAL A 313 -16.18 -17.00 -2.84
N LEU A 314 -14.98 -16.46 -3.03
CA LEU A 314 -13.89 -17.16 -3.73
C LEU A 314 -12.96 -17.88 -2.75
N GLN A 315 -12.68 -17.26 -1.59
CA GLN A 315 -11.86 -17.84 -0.54
C GLN A 315 -12.21 -17.20 0.81
N GLY A 316 -12.18 -17.98 1.89
CA GLY A 316 -11.78 -17.47 3.20
C GLY A 316 -12.85 -17.27 4.28
N PRO A 317 -14.01 -16.61 4.06
CA PRO A 317 -14.91 -16.34 5.15
C PRO A 317 -15.58 -17.65 5.61
N VAL A 318 -15.62 -17.83 6.92
CA VAL A 318 -16.37 -18.93 7.57
C VAL A 318 -17.86 -18.74 7.32
N LYS A 319 -18.31 -17.48 7.28
CA LYS A 319 -19.70 -17.10 7.09
C LYS A 319 -19.80 -15.69 6.49
N ILE A 320 -20.81 -15.49 5.65
CA ILE A 320 -21.23 -14.17 5.16
C ILE A 320 -22.74 -14.03 5.38
N ASN A 321 -23.17 -12.92 5.96
CA ASN A 321 -24.58 -12.56 6.13
C ASN A 321 -24.87 -11.20 5.50
N MET A 322 -26.10 -11.03 5.04
CA MET A 322 -26.60 -9.76 4.53
C MET A 322 -27.16 -8.93 5.67
N GLU A 323 -26.83 -7.65 5.64
CA GLU A 323 -27.32 -6.68 6.60
C GLU A 323 -27.94 -5.50 5.84
N LYS A 324 -28.63 -4.64 6.57
CA LYS A 324 -29.08 -3.36 6.02
C LYS A 324 -27.84 -2.48 5.78
N ASN A 325 -27.64 -2.02 4.54
CA ASN A 325 -26.52 -1.16 4.11
C ASN A 325 -25.13 -1.80 4.18
N GLY A 326 -25.05 -3.14 4.07
CA GLY A 326 -23.77 -3.82 4.05
C GLY A 326 -23.80 -5.32 4.20
N ILE A 327 -22.64 -5.88 4.56
CA ILE A 327 -22.46 -7.31 4.81
C ILE A 327 -21.73 -7.54 6.12
N THR A 328 -22.04 -8.66 6.77
CA THR A 328 -21.26 -9.19 7.88
C THR A 328 -20.41 -10.35 7.40
N VAL A 329 -19.10 -10.30 7.63
CA VAL A 329 -18.14 -11.33 7.21
C VAL A 329 -17.41 -11.89 8.44
N GLN A 330 -17.45 -13.21 8.61
CA GLN A 330 -16.72 -13.92 9.66
C GLN A 330 -15.41 -14.47 9.09
N ILE A 331 -14.28 -14.05 9.65
CA ILE A 331 -12.94 -14.26 9.07
C ILE A 331 -12.02 -14.89 10.13
N PRO A 332 -11.36 -16.02 9.82
CA PRO A 332 -10.41 -16.65 10.74
C PRO A 332 -9.24 -15.72 11.08
N ALA A 333 -8.53 -16.05 12.17
CA ALA A 333 -7.31 -15.37 12.56
C ALA A 333 -6.27 -15.32 11.41
N TYR A 334 -5.59 -14.18 11.24
CA TYR A 334 -4.51 -13.99 10.25
C TYR A 334 -4.84 -14.47 8.82
N THR A 335 -6.08 -14.28 8.38
CA THR A 335 -6.58 -14.80 7.10
C THR A 335 -7.16 -13.68 6.23
N VAL A 336 -7.15 -13.89 4.91
CA VAL A 336 -7.78 -13.00 3.94
C VAL A 336 -8.96 -13.70 3.29
N ALA A 337 -10.14 -13.07 3.37
CA ALA A 337 -11.32 -13.41 2.60
C ALA A 337 -11.29 -12.67 1.25
N ILE A 338 -11.75 -13.36 0.19
CA ILE A 338 -11.89 -12.81 -1.16
C ILE A 338 -13.34 -13.02 -1.60
N LEU A 339 -14.02 -11.92 -1.84
CA LEU A 339 -15.38 -11.89 -2.36
C LEU A 339 -15.34 -11.35 -3.80
N TYR A 340 -15.96 -12.07 -4.73
CA TYR A 340 -16.30 -11.54 -6.04
C TYR A 340 -17.63 -10.79 -5.92
N VAL A 341 -17.66 -9.57 -6.44
CA VAL A 341 -18.83 -8.69 -6.39
C VAL A 341 -19.28 -8.40 -7.81
N GLU A 342 -20.49 -8.84 -8.14
CA GLU A 342 -21.19 -8.52 -9.39
C GLU A 342 -22.11 -7.33 -9.13
N GLU A 343 -22.01 -6.28 -9.94
CA GLU A 343 -22.99 -5.19 -9.92
C GLU A 343 -24.12 -5.49 -10.91
N ASN A 344 -25.34 -5.73 -10.41
CA ASN A 344 -26.52 -5.89 -11.24
C ASN A 344 -26.95 -4.51 -11.77
N VAL A 345 -27.06 -4.41 -13.10
CA VAL A 345 -27.55 -3.21 -13.82
C VAL A 345 -29.03 -2.97 -13.53
#